data_AF-A0A2V3U878-F1
#
_entry.id   AF-A0A2V3U878-F1
#
_cell.length_a   1.000
_cell.length_b   1.000
_cell.length_c   1.000
_cell.angle_alpha   90.00
_cell.angle_beta   90.00
_cell.angle_gamma   90.00
#
_symmetry.space_group_name_H-M   'P 1'
#
loop_
_entity.id
_entity.type
_entity.pdbx_description
1 polymer ?
#
loop_
_entity_poly.entity_id
_entity_poly.type
_entity_poly.pdbx_seq_one_letter_code
_entity_poly.pdbx_strand_id
1 'polypeptide(L)'
;MRGPGFGPGTRIAAARISHAGPALERKGREAYLTVMTQTSMRTAKFGLGAVVRHRIYPFRGVVFDVDPEFANTEEWWLAIPEEVRPRKDQPFYHLLAENADSEYVAYVSEQNLLPDTSGEALRHAGINEVFERSADGVYRMRTSHAN
;
A
#
# COMPACT_ATOMS: atom_id res chain seq x y z
N MET A 1 18.11 -25.67 16.52
CA MET A 1 18.11 -24.33 15.90
C MET A 1 17.95 -24.48 14.40
N ARG A 2 16.80 -24.08 13.84
CA ARG A 2 16.61 -23.93 12.39
C ARG A 2 15.84 -22.63 12.20
N GLY A 3 16.53 -21.59 11.73
CA GLY A 3 15.87 -20.37 11.26
C GLY A 3 15.06 -20.68 9.99
N PRO A 4 13.98 -19.93 9.70
CA PRO A 4 13.22 -20.15 8.48
C PRO A 4 14.08 -19.75 7.28
N GLY A 5 14.46 -20.73 6.48
CA GLY A 5 15.21 -20.54 5.24
C GLY A 5 14.31 -19.90 4.18
N PHE A 6 14.65 -18.68 3.80
CA PHE A 6 14.06 -17.98 2.65
C PHE A 6 14.67 -18.56 1.35
N GLY A 7 13.93 -19.41 0.65
CA GLY A 7 14.34 -20.00 -0.63
C GLY A 7 14.30 -19.00 -1.81
N PRO A 8 14.82 -19.37 -3.00
CA PRO A 8 15.01 -18.49 -4.16
C PRO A 8 13.71 -18.02 -4.86
N GLY A 9 12.56 -18.12 -4.20
CA GLY A 9 11.27 -17.58 -4.64
C GLY A 9 10.63 -16.63 -3.64
N THR A 10 11.45 -15.93 -2.84
CA THR A 10 10.97 -15.07 -1.75
C THR A 10 10.15 -13.90 -2.31
N ARG A 11 8.82 -14.01 -2.13
CA ARG A 11 7.83 -12.96 -2.40
C ARG A 11 8.01 -11.84 -1.39
N ILE A 12 8.93 -10.92 -1.66
CA ILE A 12 9.08 -9.73 -0.81
C ILE A 12 7.95 -8.78 -1.21
N ALA A 13 7.09 -8.46 -0.23
CA ALA A 13 5.99 -7.49 -0.29
C ALA A 13 4.78 -7.83 -1.19
N ALA A 14 4.04 -8.88 -0.85
CA ALA A 14 2.59 -8.96 -1.08
C ALA A 14 1.98 -9.93 -0.06
N ALA A 15 1.75 -9.46 1.17
CA ALA A 15 1.01 -10.22 2.16
C ALA A 15 -0.49 -10.07 1.88
N ARG A 16 -1.23 -11.18 1.75
CA ARG A 16 -2.70 -11.18 1.77
C ARG A 16 -3.15 -10.78 3.18
N ILE A 17 -3.89 -9.68 3.30
CA ILE A 17 -4.29 -9.07 4.57
C ILE A 17 -5.63 -9.66 5.05
N SER A 18 -5.74 -9.98 6.35
CA SER A 18 -6.99 -10.16 7.09
C SER A 18 -7.00 -9.13 8.24
N HIS A 19 -8.09 -8.38 8.38
CA HIS A 19 -8.21 -7.14 9.17
C HIS A 19 -8.65 -7.35 10.63
N ALA A 20 -8.07 -6.58 11.58
CA ALA A 20 -8.71 -6.09 12.82
C ALA A 20 -7.80 -5.04 13.52
N GLY A 21 -8.32 -3.86 13.91
CA GLY A 21 -7.60 -2.80 14.64
C GLY A 21 -8.30 -2.41 15.96
N PRO A 22 -7.59 -1.88 16.99
CA PRO A 22 -8.19 -1.57 18.29
C PRO A 22 -8.57 -0.08 18.48
N ALA A 23 -9.56 0.16 19.34
CA ALA A 23 -10.08 1.47 19.76
C ALA A 23 -9.34 2.03 21.00
N LEU A 24 -9.16 3.35 21.11
CA LEU A 24 -8.48 4.01 22.24
C LEU A 24 -9.38 5.02 22.99
N GLU A 25 -9.32 4.98 24.33
CA GLU A 25 -10.13 5.79 25.27
C GLU A 25 -9.55 7.18 25.64
N ARG A 26 -10.45 8.01 26.18
CA ARG A 26 -10.53 9.48 26.15
C ARG A 26 -9.50 10.31 26.94
N LYS A 27 -8.46 9.75 27.58
CA LYS A 27 -7.60 10.54 28.51
C LYS A 27 -6.28 11.08 27.93
N GLY A 28 -5.93 10.75 26.68
CA GLY A 28 -4.66 11.12 26.02
C GLY A 28 -4.68 12.39 25.13
N ARG A 29 -5.77 13.16 25.12
CA ARG A 29 -6.04 14.21 24.13
C ARG A 29 -5.05 15.39 24.16
N GLU A 30 -4.58 15.81 25.33
CA GLU A 30 -3.71 17.01 25.44
C GLU A 30 -2.23 16.71 25.17
N ALA A 31 -1.76 15.51 25.53
CA ALA A 31 -0.39 15.08 25.23
C ALA A 31 -0.19 14.77 23.73
N TYR A 32 -1.24 14.31 23.04
CA TYR A 32 -1.21 14.08 21.59
C TYR A 32 -1.01 15.38 20.79
N LEU A 33 -1.71 16.46 21.15
CA LEU A 33 -1.69 17.73 20.40
C LEU A 33 -0.31 18.39 20.34
N THR A 34 0.55 18.19 21.36
CA THR A 34 1.91 18.75 21.37
C THR A 34 2.86 17.95 20.47
N VAL A 35 2.74 16.61 20.45
CA VAL A 35 3.58 15.71 19.63
C VAL A 35 3.17 15.75 18.14
N MET A 36 1.90 15.97 17.82
CA MET A 36 1.40 16.06 16.43
C MET A 36 1.99 17.19 15.60
N THR A 37 2.58 18.22 16.23
CA THR A 37 3.13 19.39 15.50
C THR A 37 4.48 19.10 14.82
N GLN A 38 5.11 17.94 15.08
CA GLN A 38 6.36 17.52 14.44
C GLN A 38 6.21 16.35 13.46
N THR A 39 4.98 15.92 13.15
CA THR A 39 4.74 15.06 11.98
C THR A 39 4.88 15.93 10.75
N SER A 40 6.09 15.97 10.17
CA SER A 40 6.31 16.52 8.83
C SER A 40 5.19 16.01 7.92
N MET A 41 4.32 16.88 7.42
CA MET A 41 3.30 16.49 6.46
C MET A 41 4.00 16.07 5.17
N ARG A 42 4.43 14.80 5.10
CA ARG A 42 5.11 14.25 3.92
C ARG A 42 4.06 14.11 2.83
N THR A 43 4.26 14.83 1.73
CA THR A 43 3.37 14.73 0.57
C THR A 43 3.56 13.36 -0.09
N ALA A 44 2.51 12.55 -0.12
CA ALA A 44 2.48 11.30 -0.86
C ALA A 44 2.72 11.56 -2.35
N LYS A 45 3.63 10.80 -2.98
CA LYS A 45 3.95 10.94 -4.40
C LYS A 45 2.84 10.43 -5.33
N PHE A 46 2.06 9.47 -4.87
CA PHE A 46 1.00 8.84 -5.68
C PHE A 46 -0.36 9.10 -5.04
N GLY A 47 -1.29 9.62 -5.83
CA GLY A 47 -2.67 9.81 -5.40
C GLY A 47 -3.51 8.55 -5.56
N LEU A 48 -4.71 8.55 -4.99
CA LEU A 48 -5.73 7.54 -5.23
C LEU A 48 -6.07 7.49 -6.72
N GLY A 49 -6.16 6.29 -7.29
CA GLY A 49 -6.34 6.07 -8.72
C GLY A 49 -5.05 6.12 -9.54
N ALA A 50 -3.90 6.47 -8.96
CA ALA A 50 -2.62 6.42 -9.65
C ALA A 50 -2.25 4.97 -9.98
N VAL A 51 -1.86 4.72 -11.24
CA VAL A 51 -1.34 3.42 -11.68
C VAL A 51 0.17 3.41 -11.46
N VAL A 52 0.63 2.40 -10.73
CA VAL A 52 2.03 2.24 -10.34
C VAL A 52 2.52 0.84 -10.67
N ARG A 53 3.83 0.71 -10.76
CA ARG A 53 4.52 -0.58 -10.86
C ARG A 53 5.60 -0.67 -9.81
N HIS A 54 5.91 -1.89 -9.40
CA HIS A 54 7.02 -2.10 -8.49
C HIS A 54 8.36 -2.01 -9.24
N ARG A 55 9.38 -1.47 -8.57
CA ARG A 55 10.70 -1.24 -9.19
C ARG A 55 11.48 -2.53 -9.50
N ILE A 56 11.30 -3.57 -8.69
CA ILE A 56 11.99 -4.87 -8.78
C ILE A 56 11.03 -6.00 -9.20
N TYR A 57 9.96 -6.23 -8.44
CA TYR A 57 8.98 -7.27 -8.77
C TYR A 57 8.08 -6.91 -9.96
N PRO A 58 7.72 -7.90 -10.81
CA PRO A 58 6.95 -7.66 -12.02
C PRO A 58 5.45 -7.62 -11.73
N PHE A 59 5.01 -6.62 -10.97
CA PHE A 59 3.59 -6.33 -10.77
C PHE A 59 3.29 -4.85 -10.98
N ARG A 60 2.02 -4.60 -11.30
CA ARG A 60 1.41 -3.28 -11.46
C ARG A 60 0.12 -3.22 -10.67
N GLY A 61 -0.34 -2.02 -10.33
CA GLY A 61 -1.58 -1.85 -9.59
C GLY A 61 -2.05 -0.42 -9.51
N VAL A 62 -3.27 -0.24 -9.03
CA VAL A 62 -3.87 1.08 -8.80
C VAL A 62 -3.96 1.35 -7.29
N VAL A 63 -3.53 2.54 -6.88
CA VAL A 63 -3.59 2.99 -5.49
C VAL A 63 -5.03 3.22 -5.08
N PHE A 64 -5.50 2.55 -4.02
CA PHE A 64 -6.84 2.77 -3.46
C PHE A 64 -6.84 3.27 -2.02
N ASP A 65 -5.72 3.19 -1.31
CA ASP A 65 -5.55 3.77 0.01
C ASP A 65 -4.08 4.10 0.28
N VAL A 66 -3.83 5.00 1.23
CA VAL A 66 -2.48 5.48 1.60
C VAL A 66 -2.39 5.69 3.11
N ASP A 67 -1.45 4.99 3.74
CA ASP A 67 -1.04 5.28 5.12
C ASP A 67 0.12 6.28 5.11
N PRO A 68 0.13 7.31 5.98
CA PRO A 68 1.21 8.29 6.05
C PRO A 68 2.55 7.67 6.50
N GLU A 69 2.48 6.56 7.21
CA GLU A 69 3.61 5.77 7.69
C GLU A 69 3.24 4.28 7.73
N PHE A 70 4.19 3.41 8.08
CA PHE A 70 3.93 1.98 8.20
C PHE A 70 2.85 1.69 9.27
N ALA A 71 1.76 1.04 8.86
CA ALA A 71 0.60 0.76 9.71
C ALA A 71 0.29 -0.75 9.89
N ASN A 72 1.31 -1.60 9.78
CA ASN A 72 1.19 -3.05 10.01
C ASN A 72 1.99 -3.48 11.25
N THR A 73 1.97 -4.76 11.60
CA THR A 73 2.57 -5.24 12.85
C THR A 73 4.10 -5.23 12.82
N GLU A 74 4.71 -5.05 13.99
CA GLU A 74 6.17 -5.06 14.15
C GLU A 74 6.74 -6.43 13.77
N GLU A 75 6.05 -7.51 14.12
CA GLU A 75 6.45 -8.88 13.81
C GLU A 75 6.54 -9.11 12.31
N TRP A 76 5.59 -8.57 11.54
CA TRP A 76 5.63 -8.64 10.08
C TRP A 76 6.83 -7.89 9.54
N TRP A 77 7.10 -6.69 10.05
CA TRP A 77 8.23 -5.87 9.64
C TRP A 77 9.58 -6.54 9.93
N LEU A 78 9.71 -7.15 11.11
CA LEU A 78 10.91 -7.91 11.51
C LEU A 78 11.11 -9.19 10.70
N ALA A 79 10.03 -9.78 10.16
CA ALA A 79 10.12 -10.94 9.28
C ALA A 79 10.67 -10.60 7.88
N ILE A 80 10.74 -9.32 7.51
CA ILE A 80 11.38 -8.88 6.27
C ILE A 80 12.90 -8.91 6.45
N PRO A 81 13.65 -9.52 5.51
CA PRO A 81 15.11 -9.45 5.52
C PRO A 81 15.60 -8.01 5.60
N GLU A 82 16.60 -7.78 6.44
CA GLU A 82 17.05 -6.43 6.79
C GLU A 82 17.50 -5.62 5.57
N GLU A 83 18.08 -6.30 4.57
CA GLU A 83 18.64 -5.69 3.36
C GLU A 83 17.58 -5.06 2.45
N VAL A 84 16.32 -5.50 2.58
CA VAL A 84 15.18 -5.04 1.76
C VAL A 84 14.07 -4.43 2.61
N ARG A 85 14.30 -4.30 3.91
CA ARG A 85 13.32 -3.80 4.86
C ARG A 85 13.00 -2.33 4.56
N PRO A 86 11.72 -1.98 4.32
CA PRO A 86 11.38 -0.59 4.04
C PRO A 86 11.48 0.23 5.33
N ARG A 87 11.93 1.48 5.18
CA ARG A 87 11.87 2.46 6.27
C ARG A 87 10.40 2.72 6.60
N LYS A 88 10.07 2.77 7.90
CA LYS A 88 8.69 2.98 8.38
C LYS A 88 8.22 4.43 8.21
N ASP A 89 9.16 5.37 8.21
CA ASP A 89 8.91 6.80 8.15
C ASP A 89 8.61 7.27 6.71
N GLN A 90 7.70 6.63 6.00
CA GLN A 90 7.30 7.03 4.65
C GLN A 90 5.89 6.56 4.34
N PRO A 91 5.21 7.14 3.35
CA PRO A 91 3.91 6.63 2.94
C PRO A 91 3.96 5.17 2.48
N PHE A 92 2.96 4.40 2.90
CA PHE A 92 2.68 3.05 2.42
C PHE A 92 1.36 3.04 1.66
N TYR A 93 1.31 2.28 0.57
CA TYR A 93 0.21 2.29 -0.36
C TYR A 93 -0.47 0.93 -0.38
N HIS A 94 -1.80 0.96 -0.40
CA HIS A 94 -2.61 -0.21 -0.71
C HIS A 94 -2.99 -0.19 -2.19
N LEU A 95 -2.68 -1.29 -2.89
CA LEU A 95 -2.87 -1.43 -4.33
C LEU A 95 -3.80 -2.59 -4.65
N LEU A 96 -4.71 -2.39 -5.60
CA LEU A 96 -5.30 -3.50 -6.35
C LEU A 96 -4.30 -3.87 -7.43
N ALA A 97 -3.58 -4.98 -7.26
CA ALA A 97 -2.39 -5.33 -8.03
C ALA A 97 -2.56 -6.62 -8.85
N GLU A 98 -1.84 -6.67 -9.96
CA GLU A 98 -1.79 -7.84 -10.83
C GLU A 98 -0.36 -8.12 -11.29
N ASN A 99 -0.08 -9.39 -11.57
CA ASN A 99 1.09 -9.82 -12.32
C ASN A 99 0.65 -10.70 -13.50
N ALA A 100 1.55 -11.46 -14.11
CA ALA A 100 1.21 -12.33 -15.23
C ALA A 100 0.20 -13.44 -14.88
N ASP A 101 0.17 -13.87 -13.62
CA ASP A 101 -0.50 -15.10 -13.19
C ASP A 101 -1.73 -14.86 -12.31
N SER A 102 -1.83 -13.71 -11.63
CA SER A 102 -2.78 -13.50 -10.54
C SER A 102 -3.09 -12.04 -10.23
N GLU A 103 -4.18 -11.85 -9.51
CA GLU A 103 -4.68 -10.58 -8.95
C GLU A 103 -4.68 -10.66 -7.40
N TYR A 104 -4.28 -9.59 -6.73
CA TYR A 104 -4.23 -9.52 -5.26
C TYR A 104 -4.13 -8.07 -4.73
N VAL A 105 -4.44 -7.89 -3.45
CA VAL A 105 -4.15 -6.63 -2.74
C VAL A 105 -2.68 -6.61 -2.30
N ALA A 106 -1.96 -5.53 -2.59
CA ALA A 106 -0.58 -5.33 -2.17
C ALA A 106 -0.44 -4.16 -1.19
N TYR A 107 0.48 -4.30 -0.23
CA TYR A 107 0.89 -3.24 0.70
C TYR A 107 2.37 -2.91 0.50
N VAL A 108 2.68 -1.70 0.04
CA VAL A 108 3.98 -1.38 -0.54
C VAL A 108 4.46 0.00 -0.11
N SER A 109 5.76 0.13 0.19
CA SER A 109 6.39 1.43 0.50
C SER A 109 6.57 2.32 -0.72
N GLU A 110 6.50 3.65 -0.53
CA GLU A 110 6.68 4.62 -1.61
C GLU A 110 8.00 4.43 -2.39
N GLN A 111 9.11 4.17 -1.71
CA GLN A 111 10.44 3.99 -2.32
C GLN A 111 10.53 2.83 -3.32
N ASN A 112 9.55 1.92 -3.29
CA ASN A 112 9.49 0.75 -4.15
C ASN A 112 8.56 0.91 -5.35
N LEU A 113 7.87 2.05 -5.45
CA LEU A 113 6.90 2.34 -6.52
C LEU A 113 7.47 3.29 -7.56
N LEU A 114 7.09 3.04 -8.81
CA LEU A 114 7.32 3.89 -9.96
C LEU A 114 5.98 4.11 -10.69
N PRO A 115 5.77 5.25 -11.36
CA PRO A 115 4.59 5.43 -12.19
C PRO A 115 4.56 4.38 -13.31
N ASP A 116 3.39 3.80 -13.54
CA ASP A 116 3.11 3.00 -14.74
C ASP A 116 2.59 3.94 -15.83
N THR A 117 3.34 4.02 -16.93
CA THR A 117 3.04 4.89 -18.07
C THR A 117 2.58 4.11 -19.30
N SER A 118 2.33 2.80 -19.16
CA SER A 118 1.88 1.93 -20.26
C SER A 118 0.53 2.34 -20.84
N GLY A 119 -0.36 2.92 -20.02
CA GLY A 119 -1.75 3.20 -20.39
C GLY A 119 -2.65 1.96 -20.46
N GLU A 120 -2.10 0.77 -20.21
CA GLU A 120 -2.85 -0.49 -20.23
C GLU A 120 -3.86 -0.53 -19.09
N ALA A 121 -5.04 -1.10 -19.34
CA ALA A 121 -6.01 -1.32 -18.27
C ALA A 121 -5.50 -2.42 -17.32
N LEU A 122 -5.72 -2.24 -16.02
CA LEU A 122 -5.60 -3.30 -15.03
C LEU A 122 -6.84 -4.22 -15.12
N ARG A 123 -6.63 -5.51 -14.87
CA ARG A 123 -7.64 -6.59 -14.92
C ARG A 123 -8.28 -6.88 -13.57
N HIS A 124 -7.67 -6.41 -12.46
CA HIS A 124 -8.08 -6.74 -11.10
C HIS A 124 -9.59 -6.56 -10.86
N ALA A 125 -10.30 -7.64 -10.52
CA ALA A 125 -11.77 -7.66 -10.43
C ALA A 125 -12.36 -6.57 -9.51
N GLY A 126 -11.75 -6.36 -8.34
CA GLY A 126 -12.16 -5.31 -7.37
C GLY A 126 -12.03 -3.86 -7.86
N ILE A 127 -11.38 -3.61 -9.00
CA ILE A 127 -11.27 -2.25 -9.56
C ILE A 127 -12.64 -1.69 -9.89
N ASN A 128 -13.54 -2.50 -10.43
CA ASN A 128 -14.87 -2.02 -10.81
C ASN A 128 -15.74 -1.63 -9.61
N GLU A 129 -15.39 -2.10 -8.40
CA GLU A 129 -16.08 -1.75 -7.16
C GLU A 129 -15.62 -0.41 -6.58
N VAL A 130 -14.33 -0.09 -6.74
CA VAL A 130 -13.70 1.10 -6.12
C VAL A 130 -13.53 2.25 -7.12
N PHE A 131 -13.36 1.95 -8.40
CA PHE A 131 -13.01 2.91 -9.43
C PHE A 131 -13.94 2.90 -10.64
N GLU A 132 -13.99 4.05 -11.28
CA GLU A 132 -14.43 4.23 -12.66
C GLU A 132 -13.22 4.59 -13.51
N ARG A 133 -13.00 3.86 -14.61
CA ARG A 133 -11.97 4.19 -15.59
C ARG A 133 -12.57 5.09 -16.66
N SER A 134 -12.02 6.28 -16.82
CA SER A 134 -12.46 7.22 -17.86
C SER A 134 -11.87 6.89 -19.23
N ALA A 135 -12.38 7.55 -20.27
CA ALA A 135 -11.96 7.32 -21.65
C ALA A 135 -10.47 7.61 -21.90
N ASP A 136 -9.89 8.56 -21.16
CA ASP A 136 -8.46 8.89 -21.11
C ASP A 136 -7.63 7.87 -20.30
N GLY A 137 -8.26 6.83 -19.76
CA GLY A 137 -7.59 5.72 -19.08
C GLY A 137 -7.26 5.95 -17.61
N VAL A 138 -7.70 7.08 -17.05
CA VAL A 138 -7.51 7.43 -15.64
C VAL A 138 -8.53 6.72 -14.76
N TYR A 139 -8.08 6.18 -13.62
CA TYR A 139 -8.96 5.63 -12.60
C TYR A 139 -9.38 6.73 -11.63
N ARG A 140 -10.69 6.96 -11.48
CA ARG A 140 -11.25 7.87 -10.48
C ARG A 140 -12.03 7.06 -9.46
N MET A 141 -11.89 7.40 -8.18
CA MET A 141 -12.69 6.74 -7.15
C MET A 141 -14.17 6.93 -7.44
N ARG A 142 -14.94 5.86 -7.28
CA ARG A 142 -16.39 5.96 -7.25
C ARG A 142 -16.77 6.79 -6.05
N THR A 143 -17.46 7.90 -6.28
CA THR A 143 -18.12 8.63 -5.19
C THR A 143 -19.26 7.75 -4.70
N SER A 144 -19.04 6.97 -3.64
CA SER A 144 -20.15 6.32 -2.95
C SER A 144 -21.02 7.43 -2.35
N HIS A 145 -22.14 7.74 -2.99
CA HIS A 145 -23.25 8.37 -2.28
C HIS A 145 -23.73 7.35 -1.23
N ALA A 146 -23.20 7.46 -0.02
CA ALA A 146 -23.88 6.91 1.14
C ALA A 146 -25.14 7.77 1.32
N ASN A 147 -26.31 7.20 0.99
CA ASN A 147 -27.61 7.77 1.31
C ASN A 147 -27.85 7.81 2.83
#